data_AF-A0A1F8TGA8-F1
#
_entry.id   AF-A0A1F8TGA8-F1
#
_cell.length_a   1.000
_cell.length_b   1.000
_cell.length_c   1.000
_cell.angle_alpha   90.00
_cell.angle_beta   90.00
_cell.angle_gamma   90.00
#
_symmetry.space_group_name_H-M   'P 1'
#
loop_
_entity.id
_entity.type
_entity.pdbx_description
1 polymer ?
#
loop_
_entity_poly.entity_id
_entity_poly.type
_entity_poly.pdbx_seq_one_letter_code
_entity_poly.pdbx_strand_id
1 'polypeptide(L)'
;MGQHIEGVDRNQLVLFPEALDEYISADNPIRFVDAFVDSLDLAVLGFKHAIPNDTGRPPYHPGDLLKLFVYGYLNRFRSSRLLEEEAGWNVELMWLLREQLNQRSQRKSYNWEGFNQLIEQFGLEKPRIVGRPKARMASPASSAAAGSEDL
;
A
#
# COMPACT_ATOMS: atom_id res chain seq x y z
N MET A 1 -1.99 17.54 -42.30
CA MET A 1 -2.80 17.61 -41.07
C MET A 1 -2.58 16.31 -40.31
N GLY A 2 -2.01 16.35 -39.10
CA GLY A 2 -1.76 15.14 -38.32
C GLY A 2 -3.06 14.67 -37.66
N GLN A 3 -3.56 13.51 -38.09
CA GLN A 3 -4.67 12.85 -37.40
C GLN A 3 -4.13 12.16 -36.15
N HIS A 4 -4.84 12.31 -35.03
CA HIS A 4 -4.51 11.63 -33.78
C HIS A 4 -5.23 10.28 -33.75
N ILE A 5 -4.65 9.30 -33.06
CA ILE A 5 -5.28 8.01 -32.81
C ILE A 5 -6.43 8.24 -31.83
N GLU A 6 -7.66 7.93 -32.22
CA GLU A 6 -8.83 7.96 -31.33
C GLU A 6 -8.83 6.72 -30.42
N GLY A 7 -9.09 6.93 -29.13
CA GLY A 7 -9.18 5.86 -28.14
C GLY A 7 -10.56 5.20 -28.09
N VAL A 8 -10.68 4.16 -27.27
CA VAL A 8 -11.95 3.44 -27.03
C VAL A 8 -12.89 4.28 -26.16
N ASP A 9 -14.20 4.25 -26.45
CA ASP A 9 -15.22 4.94 -25.64
C ASP A 9 -15.34 4.29 -24.25
N ARG A 10 -15.38 5.14 -23.20
CA ARG A 10 -15.46 4.71 -21.80
C ARG A 10 -16.76 4.01 -21.45
N ASN A 11 -17.82 4.22 -22.25
CA ASN A 11 -19.13 3.60 -22.06
C ASN A 11 -19.30 2.31 -22.88
N GLN A 12 -18.29 1.91 -23.66
CA GLN A 12 -18.36 0.69 -24.44
C GLN A 12 -18.35 -0.53 -23.51
N LEU A 13 -19.43 -1.30 -23.55
CA LEU A 13 -19.55 -2.53 -22.78
C LEU A 13 -18.69 -3.62 -23.42
N VAL A 14 -17.80 -4.21 -22.62
CA VAL A 14 -17.04 -5.41 -22.96
C VAL A 14 -17.74 -6.63 -22.38
N LEU A 15 -17.89 -7.69 -23.19
CA LEU A 15 -18.60 -8.92 -22.78
C LEU A 15 -17.85 -9.67 -21.68
N PHE A 16 -16.53 -9.67 -21.75
CA PHE A 16 -15.63 -10.19 -20.71
C PHE A 16 -14.52 -9.17 -20.48
N PRO A 17 -14.24 -8.79 -19.22
CA PRO A 17 -13.07 -7.97 -18.92
C PRO A 17 -11.80 -8.75 -19.23
N GLU A 18 -10.74 -8.03 -19.59
CA GLU A 18 -9.40 -8.60 -19.76
C GLU A 18 -8.93 -9.23 -18.44
N ALA A 19 -8.11 -10.28 -18.54
CA ALA A 19 -7.56 -10.90 -17.34
C ALA A 19 -6.64 -9.91 -16.64
N LEU A 20 -6.60 -9.94 -15.29
CA LEU A 20 -5.70 -9.06 -14.53
C LEU A 20 -4.24 -9.21 -14.96
N ASP A 21 -3.87 -10.43 -15.40
CA ASP A 21 -2.55 -10.76 -15.92
C ASP A 21 -2.21 -10.08 -17.26
N GLU A 22 -3.22 -9.75 -18.07
CA GLU A 22 -3.04 -9.08 -19.37
C GLU A 22 -2.71 -7.59 -19.20
N TYR A 23 -3.14 -6.97 -18.08
CA TYR A 23 -2.80 -5.59 -17.76
C TYR A 23 -1.33 -5.40 -17.36
N ILE A 24 -0.63 -6.48 -16.99
CA ILE A 24 0.75 -6.43 -16.51
C ILE A 24 1.68 -7.04 -17.55
N SER A 25 2.53 -6.21 -18.15
CA SER A 25 3.56 -6.67 -19.09
C SER A 25 4.43 -7.78 -18.49
N ALA A 26 4.89 -8.72 -19.33
CA ALA A 26 5.80 -9.79 -18.93
C ALA A 26 7.12 -9.27 -18.36
N ASP A 27 7.57 -8.10 -18.83
CA ASP A 27 8.81 -7.44 -18.39
C ASP A 27 8.62 -6.54 -17.16
N ASN A 28 7.41 -6.48 -16.59
CA ASN A 28 7.15 -5.65 -15.43
C ASN A 28 7.93 -6.19 -14.20
N PRO A 29 8.73 -5.36 -13.49
CA PRO A 29 9.48 -5.79 -12.31
C PRO A 29 8.61 -6.39 -11.20
N ILE A 30 7.30 -6.10 -11.18
CA ILE A 30 6.37 -6.68 -10.21
C ILE A 30 6.31 -8.21 -10.28
N ARG A 31 6.48 -8.78 -11.48
CA ARG A 31 6.51 -10.24 -11.68
C ARG A 31 7.75 -10.86 -11.05
N PHE A 32 8.88 -10.15 -11.07
CA PHE A 32 10.07 -10.56 -10.35
C PHE A 32 9.83 -10.55 -8.84
N VAL A 33 9.17 -9.52 -8.31
CA VAL A 33 8.82 -9.46 -6.87
C VAL A 33 7.93 -10.63 -6.46
N ASP A 34 6.91 -10.93 -7.27
CA ASP A 34 6.00 -12.07 -7.02
C ASP A 34 6.77 -13.40 -6.98
N ALA A 35 7.54 -13.69 -8.03
CA ALA A 35 8.34 -14.92 -8.11
C ALA A 35 9.42 -15.01 -7.04
N PHE A 36 10.08 -13.89 -6.71
CA PHE A 36 11.10 -13.84 -5.67
C PHE A 36 10.49 -14.20 -4.32
N VAL A 37 9.38 -13.57 -3.93
CA VAL A 37 8.75 -13.84 -2.64
C VAL A 37 8.16 -15.25 -2.58
N ASP A 38 7.57 -15.74 -3.66
CA ASP A 38 7.04 -17.12 -3.73
C ASP A 38 8.15 -18.19 -3.64
N SER A 39 9.40 -17.84 -3.98
CA SER A 39 10.55 -18.74 -3.81
C SER A 39 11.08 -18.82 -2.38
N LEU A 40 10.65 -17.92 -1.47
CA LEU A 40 11.13 -17.87 -0.10
C LEU A 40 10.35 -18.82 0.81
N ASP A 41 11.08 -19.63 1.59
CA ASP A 41 10.48 -20.39 2.69
C ASP A 41 10.30 -19.48 3.91
N LEU A 42 9.11 -18.89 4.03
CA LEU A 42 8.78 -17.97 5.12
C LEU A 42 8.73 -18.66 6.49
N ALA A 43 8.50 -19.98 6.54
CA ALA A 43 8.51 -20.72 7.80
C ALA A 43 9.95 -20.85 8.33
N VAL A 44 10.90 -21.18 7.46
CA VAL A 44 12.33 -21.24 7.79
C VAL A 44 12.88 -19.86 8.14
N LEU A 45 12.39 -18.81 7.48
CA LEU A 45 12.75 -17.42 7.78
C LEU A 45 12.14 -16.89 9.10
N GLY A 46 11.39 -17.71 9.84
CA GLY A 46 10.90 -17.34 11.18
C GLY A 46 9.67 -16.44 11.19
N PHE A 47 8.90 -16.38 10.10
CA PHE A 47 7.64 -15.63 10.09
C PHE A 47 6.60 -16.28 11.01
N LYS A 48 6.20 -15.56 12.06
CA LYS A 48 5.29 -16.05 13.13
C LYS A 48 3.91 -16.48 12.61
N HIS A 49 3.47 -15.93 11.49
CA HIS A 49 2.17 -16.19 10.88
C HIS A 49 2.26 -16.99 9.56
N ALA A 50 3.41 -17.62 9.28
CA ALA A 50 3.53 -18.53 8.14
C ALA A 50 2.61 -19.75 8.28
N ILE A 51 2.32 -20.16 9.52
CA ILE A 51 1.37 -21.22 9.84
C ILE A 51 0.08 -20.59 10.37
N PRO A 52 -1.09 -20.84 9.75
CA PRO A 52 -2.36 -20.30 10.22
C PRO A 52 -2.71 -20.85 11.61
N ASN A 53 -3.28 -20.01 12.47
CA ASN A 53 -3.86 -20.49 13.72
C ASN A 53 -5.16 -21.27 13.46
N ASP A 54 -5.40 -22.29 14.28
CA ASP A 54 -6.52 -23.23 14.15
C ASP A 54 -7.90 -22.61 14.47
N THR A 55 -7.94 -21.37 14.98
CA THR A 55 -9.17 -20.68 15.35
C THR A 55 -9.12 -19.19 15.02
N GLY A 56 -10.23 -18.68 14.47
CA GLY A 56 -10.41 -17.26 14.17
C GLY A 56 -10.33 -16.93 12.67
N ARG A 57 -10.33 -15.64 12.34
CA ARG A 57 -10.10 -15.19 10.95
C ARG A 57 -8.62 -15.41 10.63
N PRO A 58 -8.27 -16.09 9.52
CA PRO A 58 -6.88 -16.25 9.12
C PRO A 58 -6.20 -14.88 8.98
N PRO A 59 -4.97 -14.71 9.52
CA PRO A 59 -4.17 -13.53 9.24
C PRO A 59 -3.76 -13.53 7.76
N TYR A 60 -3.29 -12.38 7.26
CA TYR A 60 -2.68 -12.33 5.94
C TYR A 60 -1.49 -13.26 5.84
N HIS A 61 -1.29 -13.84 4.66
CA HIS A 61 -0.10 -14.61 4.38
C HIS A 61 1.12 -13.67 4.46
N PRO A 62 2.18 -14.02 5.21
CA PRO A 62 3.35 -13.15 5.34
C PRO A 62 4.02 -12.83 4.00
N GLY A 63 3.86 -13.70 3.00
CA GLY A 63 4.34 -13.46 1.64
C GLY A 63 3.64 -12.29 0.95
N ASP A 64 2.33 -12.15 1.11
CA ASP A 64 1.58 -11.04 0.50
C ASP A 64 1.97 -9.71 1.14
N LEU A 65 2.18 -9.71 2.46
CA LEU A 65 2.69 -8.54 3.18
C LEU A 65 4.12 -8.17 2.76
N LEU A 66 4.98 -9.18 2.55
CA LEU A 66 6.34 -8.96 2.06
C LEU A 66 6.35 -8.40 0.63
N LYS A 67 5.53 -8.96 -0.27
CA LYS A 67 5.34 -8.44 -1.65
C LYS A 67 4.92 -6.97 -1.63
N LEU A 68 3.93 -6.62 -0.81
CA LEU A 68 3.47 -5.24 -0.64
C LEU A 68 4.57 -4.33 -0.09
N PHE A 69 5.37 -4.82 0.87
CA PHE A 69 6.47 -4.05 1.44
C PHE A 69 7.57 -3.78 0.40
N VAL A 70 7.98 -4.80 -0.36
CA VAL A 70 8.97 -4.65 -1.44
C VAL A 70 8.46 -3.69 -2.50
N TYR A 71 7.19 -3.81 -2.90
CA TYR A 71 6.55 -2.88 -3.82
C TYR A 71 6.62 -1.44 -3.32
N GLY A 72 6.22 -1.21 -2.06
CA GLY A 72 6.28 0.11 -1.44
C GLY A 72 7.70 0.65 -1.34
N TYR A 73 8.68 -0.20 -1.09
CA TYR A 73 10.09 0.21 -1.07
C TYR A 73 10.57 0.66 -2.45
N LEU A 74 10.31 -0.13 -3.50
CA LEU A 74 10.69 0.19 -4.89
C LEU A 74 10.01 1.47 -5.39
N ASN A 75 8.73 1.64 -5.12
CA ASN A 75 7.93 2.80 -5.52
C ASN A 75 8.00 3.99 -4.53
N ARG A 76 8.82 3.87 -3.48
CA ARG A 76 8.99 4.87 -2.41
C ARG A 76 7.72 5.24 -1.65
N PHE A 77 6.74 4.35 -1.59
CA PHE A 77 5.62 4.47 -0.67
C PHE A 77 6.09 4.13 0.75
N ARG A 78 6.19 5.16 1.60
CA ARG A 78 6.68 5.05 2.99
C ARG A 78 5.57 4.99 4.03
N SER A 79 4.31 5.05 3.61
CA SER A 79 3.15 5.07 4.50
C SER A 79 2.29 3.84 4.26
N SER A 80 1.98 3.09 5.33
CA SER A 80 1.07 1.95 5.24
C SER A 80 -0.32 2.38 4.76
N ARG A 81 -0.80 3.56 5.15
CA ARG A 81 -2.08 4.11 4.67
C ARG A 81 -2.08 4.42 3.19
N LEU A 82 -0.96 4.91 2.67
CA LEU A 82 -0.83 5.20 1.24
C LEU A 82 -0.80 3.89 0.45
N LEU A 83 -0.11 2.86 0.96
CA LEU A 83 -0.13 1.52 0.36
C LEU A 83 -1.53 0.90 0.38
N GLU A 84 -2.29 1.09 1.46
CA GLU A 84 -3.68 0.65 1.54
C GLU A 84 -4.57 1.35 0.49
N GLU A 85 -4.44 2.66 0.35
CA GLU A 85 -5.14 3.42 -0.68
C GLU A 85 -4.75 2.89 -2.07
N GLU A 86 -3.45 2.78 -2.36
CA GLU A 86 -2.87 2.29 -3.61
C GLU A 86 -3.35 0.88 -3.99
N ALA A 87 -3.45 -0.02 -3.02
CA ALA A 87 -3.94 -1.38 -3.27
C ALA A 87 -5.41 -1.45 -3.75
N GLY A 88 -6.19 -0.37 -3.59
CA GLY A 88 -7.59 -0.33 -4.01
C GLY A 88 -7.85 0.06 -5.47
N TRP A 89 -6.85 0.57 -6.17
CA TRP A 89 -6.99 1.19 -7.50
C TRP A 89 -5.79 0.97 -8.43
N ASN A 90 -4.62 0.66 -7.87
CA ASN A 90 -3.44 0.33 -8.67
C ASN A 90 -3.50 -1.13 -9.14
N VAL A 91 -3.53 -1.30 -10.46
CA VAL A 91 -3.63 -2.61 -11.11
C VAL A 91 -2.46 -3.54 -10.78
N GLU A 92 -1.24 -3.01 -10.57
CA GLU A 92 -0.07 -3.81 -10.21
C GLU A 92 -0.23 -4.42 -8.82
N LEU A 93 -0.75 -3.65 -7.87
CA LEU A 93 -1.02 -4.13 -6.51
C LEU A 93 -2.20 -5.08 -6.49
N MET A 94 -3.25 -4.81 -7.27
CA MET A 94 -4.37 -5.74 -7.41
C MET A 94 -3.89 -7.09 -7.95
N TRP A 95 -3.00 -7.08 -8.95
CA TRP A 95 -2.39 -8.27 -9.53
C TRP A 95 -1.51 -9.00 -8.52
N LEU A 96 -0.58 -8.28 -7.87
CA LEU A 96 0.37 -8.85 -6.90
C LEU A 96 -0.31 -9.49 -5.70
N LEU A 97 -1.44 -8.92 -5.26
CA LEU A 97 -2.13 -9.30 -4.03
C LEU A 97 -3.35 -10.21 -4.29
N ARG A 98 -3.54 -10.64 -5.55
CA ARG A 98 -4.57 -11.60 -5.97
C ARG A 98 -5.99 -11.25 -5.46
N GLU A 99 -6.31 -9.96 -5.43
CA GLU A 99 -7.58 -9.40 -4.93
C GLU A 99 -7.95 -9.69 -3.45
N GLN A 100 -7.17 -10.52 -2.74
CA GLN A 100 -7.38 -10.90 -1.33
C GLN A 100 -7.49 -9.68 -0.41
N LEU A 101 -6.77 -8.60 -0.75
CA LEU A 101 -6.67 -7.40 0.07
C LEU A 101 -7.78 -6.36 -0.16
N ASN A 102 -8.61 -6.49 -1.20
CA ASN A 102 -9.67 -5.51 -1.50
C ASN A 102 -10.95 -5.70 -0.67
N GLN A 103 -11.04 -6.75 0.15
CA GLN A 103 -12.23 -6.99 0.97
C GLN A 103 -12.36 -5.92 2.06
N ARG A 104 -13.46 -5.13 2.08
CA ARG A 104 -13.69 -4.01 3.03
C ARG A 104 -13.49 -4.34 4.51
N SER A 105 -13.70 -5.60 4.89
CA SER A 105 -13.49 -6.10 6.27
C SER A 105 -12.00 -6.25 6.64
N GLN A 106 -11.11 -6.26 5.65
CA GLN A 106 -9.66 -6.47 5.78
C GLN A 106 -8.84 -5.15 5.81
N ARG A 107 -9.46 -3.99 5.59
CA ARG A 107 -8.77 -2.67 5.61
C ARG A 107 -8.12 -2.31 6.95
N LYS A 108 -8.66 -2.83 8.07
CA LYS A 108 -8.15 -2.53 9.42
C LYS A 108 -6.86 -3.29 9.80
N SER A 109 -6.42 -4.27 9.00
CA SER A 109 -5.26 -5.13 9.30
C SER A 109 -3.93 -4.62 8.73
N TYR A 110 -3.89 -3.45 8.09
CA TYR A 110 -2.65 -2.74 7.80
C TYR A 110 -2.06 -2.12 9.08
N ASN A 111 -1.74 -2.98 10.05
CA ASN A 111 -1.05 -2.58 11.26
C ASN A 111 0.45 -2.48 10.98
N TRP A 112 1.11 -1.61 11.73
CA TRP A 112 2.57 -1.48 11.67
C TRP A 112 3.30 -2.71 12.26
N GLU A 113 2.57 -3.65 12.85
CA GLU A 113 3.11 -4.83 13.53
C GLU A 113 3.58 -5.89 12.54
N GLY A 114 2.82 -6.18 11.49
CA GLY A 114 3.26 -7.05 10.39
C GLY A 114 4.49 -6.49 9.68
N PHE A 115 4.52 -5.17 9.46
CA PHE A 115 5.69 -4.47 8.91
C PHE A 115 6.90 -4.50 9.85
N ASN A 116 6.71 -4.39 11.16
CA ASN A 116 7.79 -4.53 12.13
C ASN A 116 8.41 -5.93 12.10
N GLN A 117 7.61 -6.98 11.96
CA GLN A 117 8.14 -8.34 11.80
C GLN A 117 9.02 -8.45 10.56
N LEU A 118 8.59 -7.87 9.43
CA LEU A 118 9.39 -7.84 8.19
C LEU A 118 10.72 -7.11 8.38
N ILE A 119 10.68 -5.92 9.00
CA ILE A 119 11.86 -5.09 9.28
C ILE A 119 12.84 -5.82 10.20
N GLU A 120 12.33 -6.49 11.23
CA GLU A 120 13.13 -7.26 12.19
C GLU A 120 13.81 -8.45 11.53
N GLN A 121 13.08 -9.25 10.75
CA GLN A 121 13.62 -10.47 10.14
C GLN A 121 14.59 -10.19 8.98
N PHE A 122 14.31 -9.18 8.16
CA PHE A 122 15.16 -8.84 7.02
C PHE A 122 16.24 -7.78 7.33
N GLY A 123 16.34 -7.32 8.58
CA GLY A 123 17.34 -6.33 9.00
C GLY A 123 17.24 -5.00 8.26
N LEU A 124 16.05 -4.63 7.80
CA LEU A 124 15.85 -3.45 6.96
C LEU A 124 15.79 -2.18 7.80
N GLU A 125 16.25 -1.06 7.24
CA GLU A 125 16.08 0.22 7.92
C GLU A 125 14.59 0.59 8.00
N LYS A 126 14.13 0.97 9.19
CA LYS A 126 12.77 1.48 9.39
C LYS A 126 12.55 2.66 8.45
N PRO A 127 11.56 2.63 7.54
CA PRO A 127 11.33 3.75 6.65
C PRO A 127 11.01 4.98 7.50
N ARG A 128 11.69 6.10 7.22
CA ARG A 128 11.43 7.36 7.91
C ARG A 128 10.05 7.87 7.51
N ILE A 129 9.02 7.47 8.25
CA ILE A 129 7.66 7.96 8.05
C ILE A 129 7.64 9.39 8.57
N VAL A 130 7.66 10.37 7.67
CA VAL A 130 7.41 11.76 8.05
C VAL A 130 5.96 11.81 8.51
N GLY A 131 5.74 11.90 9.82
CA GLY A 131 4.40 12.00 10.38
C GLY A 131 3.66 13.18 9.76
N ARG A 132 2.31 13.10 9.76
CA ARG A 132 1.45 14.21 9.36
C ARG A 132 1.99 15.50 10.00
N PRO A 133 2.31 16.56 9.24
CA PRO A 133 2.64 17.83 9.85
C PRO A 133 1.48 18.19 10.78
N LYS A 134 1.79 18.34 12.08
CA LYS A 134 0.79 18.68 13.09
C LYS A 134 0.11 19.95 12.58
N ALA A 135 -1.20 19.89 12.31
CA ALA A 135 -1.95 21.06 11.87
C ALA A 135 -1.61 22.17 12.85
N ARG A 136 -0.97 23.24 12.35
CA ARG A 136 -0.61 24.39 13.16
C ARG A 136 -1.94 24.93 13.68
N MET A 137 -2.22 24.72 14.97
CA MET A 137 -3.44 25.23 15.59
C MET A 137 -3.45 26.73 15.28
N ALA A 138 -4.51 27.20 14.62
CA ALA A 138 -4.67 28.61 14.36
C ALA A 138 -4.55 29.34 15.70
N SER A 139 -3.55 30.21 15.80
CA SER A 139 -3.38 31.07 16.97
C SER A 139 -4.69 31.84 17.15
N PRO A 140 -5.34 31.80 18.32
CA PRO A 140 -6.51 32.63 18.52
C PRO A 140 -6.08 34.09 18.35
N ALA A 141 -6.80 34.80 17.50
CA ALA A 141 -6.61 36.22 17.28
C ALA A 141 -6.67 36.94 18.63
N SER A 142 -5.59 37.65 18.98
CA SER A 142 -5.54 38.52 20.14
C SER A 142 -6.49 39.69 19.92
N SER A 143 -7.71 39.54 20.44
CA SER A 143 -8.66 40.62 20.71
C SER A 143 -8.44 41.12 22.13
N ALA A 144 -7.81 42.30 22.27
CA ALA A 144 -7.80 43.26 23.38
C ALA A 144 -6.47 44.04 23.28
N ALA A 145 -6.38 45.38 23.36
CA ALA A 145 -7.18 46.30 24.14
C ALA A 145 -7.23 47.70 23.50
N ALA A 146 -8.36 48.36 23.73
CA ALA A 146 -8.54 49.80 23.67
C ALA A 146 -7.87 50.52 24.87
N GLY A 147 -7.63 51.83 24.72
CA GLY A 147 -7.26 52.77 25.80
C GLY A 147 -5.76 53.09 25.82
N SER A 148 -5.37 54.32 25.45
CA SER A 148 -5.02 55.43 26.37
C SER A 148 -3.56 55.25 26.87
N GLU A 149 -2.59 56.14 26.64
CA GLU A 149 -2.44 57.54 27.10
C GLU A 149 -1.17 58.17 26.45
N ASP A 150 -1.25 59.48 26.19
CA ASP A 150 -0.23 60.53 26.46
C ASP A 150 1.24 60.40 25.99
N LEU A 151 1.61 61.19 24.96
CA LEU A 151 2.50 62.38 25.00
C LEU A 151 2.80 62.92 23.59
#